data_AF-A0A088F2E9-F1
#
_entry.id   AF-A0A088F2E9-F1
#
_cell.length_a   1.000
_cell.length_b   1.000
_cell.length_c   1.000
_cell.angle_alpha   90.00
_cell.angle_beta   90.00
_cell.angle_gamma   90.00
#
_symmetry.space_group_name_H-M   'P 1'
#
loop_
_entity.id
_entity.type
_entity.pdbx_description
1 polymer ?
#
loop_
_entity_poly.entity_id
_entity_poly.type
_entity_poly.pdbx_seq_one_letter_code
_entity_poly.pdbx_strand_id
1 'polypeptide(L)' 'MFVFIIKHSKTGTSVEEACHKMGVREATCDNWEMKYGGLGISELRKLRQLEVENVQLKKLVADLSLEKQML' A
#
# COMPACT_ATOMS: atom_id res chain seq x y z
N MET A 1 -2.55 -2.11 -2.06
CA MET A 1 -2.18 -0.83 -2.68
C MET A 1 -0.66 -0.72 -2.86
N PHE A 2 0.17 -0.40 -1.87
CA PHE A 2 1.60 -0.15 -2.09
C PHE A 2 2.38 -1.38 -2.60
N VAL A 3 1.98 -2.60 -2.22
CA VAL A 3 2.60 -3.85 -2.73
C VAL A 3 2.47 -3.99 -4.26
N PHE A 4 1.42 -3.41 -4.85
CA PHE A 4 1.23 -3.41 -6.31
C PHE A 4 2.32 -2.58 -7.01
N ILE A 5 2.66 -1.41 -6.44
CA ILE A 5 3.72 -0.53 -6.96
C ILE A 5 5.07 -1.22 -6.88
N ILE A 6 5.40 -1.80 -5.72
CA ILE A 6 6.68 -2.52 -5.53
C ILE A 6 6.81 -3.70 -6.49
N LYS A 7 5.70 -4.40 -6.80
CA LYS A 7 5.71 -5.50 -7.77
C LYS A 7 5.90 -5.00 -9.21
N HIS A 8 5.33 -3.84 -9.56
CA HIS A 8 5.50 -3.21 -10.88
C HIS A 8 6.94 -2.72 -11.09
N SER A 9 7.52 -2.07 -10.09
CA SER A 9 8.93 -1.67 -10.09
C SER A 9 9.87 -2.86 -10.36
N LYS A 10 9.66 -3.99 -9.66
CA LYS A 10 10.47 -5.20 -9.87
C LYS A 10 10.32 -5.87 -11.23
N THR A 11 9.22 -5.59 -11.94
CA THR A 11 8.99 -6.10 -13.29
C THR A 11 9.47 -5.13 -14.37
N GLY A 12 10.13 -4.03 -13.98
CA GLY A 12 10.70 -3.03 -14.89
C GLY A 12 9.67 -2.01 -15.39
N THR A 13 8.46 -1.99 -14.82
CA THR A 13 7.44 -0.97 -15.15
C THR A 13 7.71 0.28 -14.32
N SER A 14 7.59 1.48 -14.92
CA SER A 14 7.83 2.74 -14.21
C SER A 14 6.88 2.89 -13.02
N VAL A 15 7.43 3.36 -11.90
CA VAL A 15 6.70 3.69 -10.68
C VAL A 15 5.61 4.73 -10.97
N GLU A 16 5.89 5.69 -11.86
CA GLU A 16 4.94 6.71 -12.33
C GLU A 16 3.64 6.11 -12.88
N GLU A 17 3.76 5.10 -13.75
CA GLU A 17 2.58 4.45 -14.35
C GLU A 17 1.74 3.73 -13.28
N ALA A 18 2.40 3.12 -12.30
CA ALA A 18 1.74 2.47 -11.19
C ALA A 18 1.05 3.50 -10.27
N CYS A 19 1.65 4.67 -10.04
CA CYS A 19 1.03 5.78 -9.31
C CYS A 19 -0.19 6.31 -10.02
N HIS A 20 -0.08 6.56 -11.32
CA HIS A 20 -1.16 7.08 -12.14
C HIS A 20 -2.35 6.11 -12.17
N LYS A 21 -2.09 4.81 -12.34
CA LYS A 21 -3.14 3.77 -12.27
C LYS A 21 -3.84 3.69 -10.92
N MET A 22 -3.15 4.02 -9.84
CA MET A 22 -3.69 3.96 -8.49
C MET A 22 -4.20 5.30 -7.95
N GLY A 23 -4.10 6.39 -8.72
CA GLY A 23 -4.52 7.72 -8.31
C GLY A 23 -3.77 8.26 -7.09
N VAL A 24 -2.54 7.78 -6.85
CA VAL A 24 -1.70 8.20 -5.72
C VAL A 24 -0.66 9.19 -6.20
N ARG A 25 -0.27 10.13 -5.32
CA ARG A 25 0.81 11.07 -5.62
C ARG A 25 2.12 10.33 -5.83
N GLU A 26 2.86 10.73 -6.83
CA GLU A 26 4.15 10.17 -7.23
C GLU A 26 5.16 10.12 -6.07
N ALA A 27 5.29 11.22 -5.32
CA ALA A 27 6.13 11.28 -4.12
C ALA A 27 5.79 10.22 -3.05
N THR A 28 4.54 9.76 -3.00
CA THR A 28 4.14 8.67 -2.08
C THR A 28 4.63 7.32 -2.58
N CYS A 29 4.61 7.11 -3.89
CA CYS A 29 5.13 5.90 -4.51
C CYS A 29 6.66 5.83 -4.42
N ASP A 30 7.37 6.92 -4.70
CA ASP A 30 8.83 6.98 -4.58
C ASP A 30 9.28 6.64 -3.16
N ASN A 31 8.53 7.14 -2.17
CA ASN A 31 8.79 6.81 -0.77
C ASN A 31 8.55 5.32 -0.47
N TRP A 32 7.58 4.67 -1.12
CA TRP A 32 7.38 3.22 -1.01
C TRP A 32 8.48 2.43 -1.74
N GLU A 33 8.85 2.86 -2.95
CA GLU A 33 9.96 2.31 -3.73
C GLU A 33 11.25 2.30 -2.90
N MET A 34 11.60 3.46 -2.33
CA MET A 34 12.82 3.62 -1.54
C MET A 34 12.79 2.79 -0.26
N LYS A 35 11.62 2.60 0.35
CA LYS A 35 11.46 1.92 1.64
C LYS A 35 11.24 0.41 1.52
N TYR A 36 10.70 -0.05 0.40
CA TYR A 36 10.24 -1.44 0.22
C TYR A 36 10.74 -2.09 -1.08
N GLY A 37 11.34 -1.35 -2.01
CA GLY A 37 11.85 -1.85 -3.30
C GLY A 37 12.96 -2.89 -3.16
N GLY A 38 13.81 -2.75 -2.14
CA GLY A 38 14.90 -3.69 -1.85
C GLY A 38 14.49 -4.99 -1.15
N LEU A 39 13.21 -5.16 -0.80
CA LEU A 39 12.78 -6.30 0.02
C LEU A 39 12.75 -7.63 -0.73
N GLY A 40 13.13 -8.72 -0.07
CA GLY A 40 13.06 -10.06 -0.65
C GLY A 40 11.63 -10.55 -0.94
N ILE A 41 11.49 -11.66 -1.66
CA ILE A 41 10.18 -12.27 -1.97
C ILE A 41 9.42 -12.65 -0.69
N SER A 42 10.15 -13.09 0.34
CA SER A 42 9.58 -13.44 1.65
C SER A 42 9.02 -12.21 2.38
N GLU A 43 9.80 -11.12 2.44
CA GLU A 43 9.33 -9.86 3.03
C GLU A 43 8.17 -9.25 2.26
N LEU A 44 8.15 -9.35 0.92
CA LEU A 44 7.00 -8.90 0.11
C LEU A 44 5.72 -9.66 0.46
N ARG A 45 5.82 -10.97 0.72
CA ARG A 45 4.68 -11.79 1.15
C ARG A 45 4.14 -11.31 2.50
N LYS A 46 5.04 -11.02 3.44
CA LYS A 46 4.68 -10.49 4.76
C LYS A 46 4.09 -9.07 4.67
N LEU A 47 4.63 -8.21 3.80
CA LEU A 47 4.06 -6.89 3.54
C LEU A 47 2.65 -6.95 2.98
N ARG A 48 2.38 -7.92 2.09
CA ARG A 48 1.04 -8.13 1.55
C ARG A 48 0.04 -8.51 2.65
N GLN A 49 0.44 -9.40 3.56
CA GLN A 49 -0.38 -9.79 4.70
C GLN A 49 -0.69 -8.58 5.59
N LEU A 50 0.34 -7.83 5.96
CA LEU A 50 0.22 -6.61 6.77
C LEU A 50 -0.64 -5.54 6.08
N GLU A 51 -0.55 -5.41 4.75
CA GLU A 51 -1.38 -4.48 4.00
C GLU A 51 -2.87 -4.84 4.07
N VAL A 52 -3.21 -6.11 3.93
CA VAL A 52 -4.60 -6.60 4.06
C VAL A 52 -5.13 -6.35 5.46
N GLU A 53 -4.36 -6.70 6.48
CA GLU A 53 -4.72 -6.44 7.88
C GLU A 53 -4.89 -4.95 8.15
N ASN A 54 -4.01 -4.09 7.61
CA ASN A 54 -4.11 -2.65 7.78
C ASN A 54 -5.40 -2.07 7.17
N VAL A 55 -5.81 -2.57 6.01
CA VAL A 55 -7.08 -2.17 5.37
C VAL A 55 -8.27 -2.62 6.22
N GLN A 56 -8.26 -3.85 6.73
CA GLN A 56 -9.32 -4.35 7.62
C GLN A 56 -9.40 -3.56 8.91
N LEU A 57 -8.25 -3.27 9.54
CA LEU A 57 -8.19 -2.46 10.76
C LEU A 57 -8.67 -1.03 10.52
N LYS A 58 -8.26 -0.39 9.42
CA LYS A 58 -8.75 0.95 9.06
C LYS A 58 -10.25 0.97 8.83
N LYS A 59 -10.81 -0.06 8.20
CA LYS A 59 -12.25 -0.19 8.01
C LYS A 59 -12.96 -0.34 9.36
N LEU A 60 -12.49 -1.25 10.22
CA LEU A 60 -13.05 -1.45 11.55
C LEU A 60 -12.99 -0.18 12.40
N VAL A 61 -11.86 0.54 12.36
CA VAL A 61 -11.71 1.83 13.06
C VAL A 61 -12.68 2.88 12.50
N ALA A 62 -12.87 2.96 11.19
CA ALA A 62 -13.84 3.88 10.58
C ALA A 62 -15.28 3.53 11.00
N ASP A 63 -15.64 2.25 10.98
CA ASP A 63 -16.96 1.75 11.38
C ASP A 63 -17.24 2.04 12.86
N LEU A 64 -16.28 1.76 13.76
CA LEU A 64 -16.37 2.07 15.19
C LEU A 64 -16.38 3.59 15.48
N SER A 65 -15.65 4.39 14.69
CA SER A 65 -15.64 5.85 14.84
C SER A 65 -16.98 6.45 14.41
N LEU A 66 -17.63 5.89 13.39
CA LEU A 66 -18.98 6.26 12.97
C LEU A 66 -20.02 5.94 14.04
N GLU A 67 -19.97 4.74 14.64
CA GLU A 67 -20.87 4.41 15.77
C GLU A 67 -20.66 5.34 16.97
N LYS A 68 -19.41 5.71 17.27
CA LYS A 68 -19.10 6.63 18.37
C LYS A 68 -19.50 8.08 18.10
N GLN A 69 -19.59 8.51 16.85
CA GLN A 69 -20.05 9.87 16.49
C GLN A 69 -21.57 9.99 16.40
N MET A 70 -22.30 8.86 16.28
CA MET A 70 -23.77 8.83 16.22
C MET A 70 -24.45 8.67 17.60
N LEU A 71 -23.67 8.46 18.67
CA LEU A 71 -24.09 8.41 20.08
C LEU A 71 -23.71 9.70 20.80
#